data_AF-A0A6G3XAH0-F1
#
_entry.id   AF-A0A6G3XAH0-F1
#
_cell.length_a   1.000
_cell.length_b   1.000
_cell.length_c   1.000
_cell.angle_alpha   90.00
_cell.angle_beta   90.00
_cell.angle_gamma   90.00
#
_symmetry.space_group_name_H-M   'P 1'
#
loop_
_entity.id
_entity.type
_entity.pdbx_description
1 polymer ?
#
loop_
_entity_poly.entity_id
_entity_poly.type
_entity_poly.pdbx_seq_one_letter_code
_entity_poly.pdbx_strand_id
1 'polypeptide(L)'
;VFYSDDGQILRAMQRAASNGGLIMMHAENGIAIDVLVEQALAEGRTDPRYHGDVRKVALEAEATHRAVQLARVAGSPLYVVHVSADEAVAEIAAARHNGLPVFGETCPQYLFLSTD
;
A
#
# COMPACT_ATOMS: atom_id res chain seq x y z
N VAL A 1 -10.91 -2.27 -10.72
CA VAL A 1 -10.29 -1.02 -10.22
C VAL A 1 -9.34 -0.52 -11.30
N PHE A 2 -9.16 0.80 -11.47
CA PHE A 2 -8.12 1.31 -12.37
C PHE A 2 -6.78 1.24 -11.65
N TYR A 3 -5.93 0.29 -12.04
CA TYR A 3 -4.59 0.14 -11.49
C TYR A 3 -3.63 1.10 -12.20
N SER A 4 -2.72 1.69 -11.43
CA SER A 4 -1.51 2.29 -11.99
C SER A 4 -0.40 1.25 -11.96
N ASP A 5 0.21 0.95 -13.10
CA ASP A 5 1.40 0.13 -13.13
C ASP A 5 2.61 0.88 -12.51
N ASP A 6 3.66 0.15 -12.13
CA ASP A 6 4.85 0.73 -11.50
C ASP A 6 5.50 1.82 -12.38
N GLY A 7 5.41 1.71 -13.70
CA GLY A 7 5.91 2.71 -14.63
C GLY A 7 5.09 4.00 -14.59
N GLN A 8 3.76 3.92 -14.49
CA GLN A 8 2.87 5.06 -14.31
C GLN A 8 3.13 5.74 -12.96
N ILE A 9 3.27 4.94 -11.89
CA ILE A 9 3.60 5.43 -10.55
C ILE A 9 4.94 6.17 -10.57
N LEU A 10 5.98 5.57 -11.15
CA LEU A 10 7.31 6.17 -11.23
C LEU A 10 7.28 7.50 -11.98
N ARG A 11 6.61 7.57 -13.14
CA ARG A 11 6.47 8.81 -13.91
C ARG A 11 5.71 9.89 -13.13
N ALA A 12 4.67 9.51 -12.40
CA ALA A 12 3.94 10.44 -11.54
C ALA A 12 4.83 10.97 -10.39
N MET A 13 5.60 10.10 -9.74
CA MET A 13 6.54 10.48 -8.68
C MET A 13 7.66 11.40 -9.19
N GLN A 14 8.22 11.13 -10.37
CA GLN A 14 9.20 12.00 -11.02
C GLN A 14 8.61 13.38 -11.33
N ARG A 15 7.36 13.42 -11.81
CA ARG A 15 6.66 14.69 -12.04
C ARG A 15 6.45 15.46 -10.74
N ALA A 16 6.00 14.78 -9.68
CA ALA A 16 5.81 15.38 -8.36
C ALA A 16 7.12 15.94 -7.77
N ALA A 17 8.22 15.19 -7.90
CA ALA A 17 9.54 15.65 -7.47
C ALA A 17 9.96 16.96 -8.17
N SER A 18 9.63 17.13 -9.46
CA SER A 18 9.98 18.36 -10.20
C SER A 18 9.14 19.60 -9.86
N ASN A 19 7.99 19.45 -9.19
CA ASN A 19 7.06 20.55 -8.94
C ASN A 19 6.68 20.74 -7.47
N GLY A 20 7.31 20.00 -6.56
CA GLY A 20 7.04 20.05 -5.13
C GLY A 20 5.75 19.36 -4.70
N GLY A 21 5.17 18.52 -5.57
CA GLY A 21 4.01 17.70 -5.24
C GLY A 21 4.35 16.57 -4.27
N LEU A 22 3.36 16.17 -3.47
CA LEU A 22 3.43 14.99 -2.60
C LEU A 22 2.56 13.88 -3.19
N ILE A 23 3.16 12.72 -3.45
CA ILE A 23 2.40 11.54 -3.85
C ILE A 23 1.86 10.85 -2.60
N MET A 24 0.53 10.67 -2.60
CA MET A 24 -0.16 9.83 -1.62
C MET A 24 -0.49 8.47 -2.25
N MET A 25 -0.23 7.39 -1.52
CA MET A 25 -0.34 6.03 -2.04
C MET A 25 -1.25 5.16 -1.17
N HIS A 26 -2.31 4.62 -1.79
CA HIS A 26 -2.98 3.42 -1.29
C HIS A 26 -2.12 2.23 -1.70
N ALA A 27 -1.49 1.56 -0.74
CA ALA A 27 -0.49 0.52 -1.01
C ALA A 27 -1.02 -0.88 -0.70
N GLU A 28 -1.60 -1.54 -1.69
CA GLU A 28 -1.92 -2.98 -1.65
C GLU A 28 -1.63 -3.63 -3.01
N ASN A 29 -1.21 -4.90 -3.02
CA ASN A 29 -1.05 -5.64 -4.26
C ASN A 29 -2.40 -6.08 -4.84
N GLY A 30 -3.05 -5.18 -5.57
CA GLY A 30 -4.38 -5.40 -6.14
C GLY A 30 -4.47 -6.63 -7.06
N ILE A 31 -3.43 -6.92 -7.84
CA ILE A 31 -3.43 -8.08 -8.77
C ILE A 31 -3.44 -9.39 -7.98
N ALA A 32 -2.63 -9.49 -6.92
CA ALA A 32 -2.66 -10.67 -6.05
C ALA A 32 -3.97 -10.79 -5.28
N ILE A 33 -4.54 -9.67 -4.81
CA ILE A 33 -5.86 -9.64 -4.16
C ILE A 33 -6.94 -10.14 -5.10
N ASP A 34 -6.94 -9.71 -6.37
CA ASP A 34 -7.94 -10.13 -7.36
C ASP A 34 -7.93 -11.66 -7.55
N VAL A 35 -6.74 -12.28 -7.58
CA VAL A 35 -6.61 -13.75 -7.63
C VAL A 35 -7.23 -14.41 -6.40
N LEU A 36 -6.98 -13.87 -5.20
CA LEU A 36 -7.54 -14.42 -3.96
C LEU A 36 -9.06 -14.22 -3.87
N VAL A 37 -9.57 -13.10 -4.38
CA VAL A 37 -11.01 -12.83 -4.51
C VAL A 37 -11.66 -13.86 -5.42
N GLU A 38 -11.10 -14.08 -6.61
CA GLU A 38 -11.63 -15.08 -7.57
C GLU A 38 -11.69 -16.48 -6.96
N GLN A 39 -10.63 -16.89 -6.24
CA GLN A 39 -10.58 -18.17 -5.54
C GLN A 39 -11.63 -18.28 -4.45
N ALA A 40 -11.77 -17.27 -3.59
CA ALA A 40 -12.78 -17.26 -2.53
C ALA A 40 -14.20 -17.34 -3.10
N LEU A 41 -14.49 -16.59 -4.17
CA LEU A 41 -15.80 -16.63 -4.83
C LEU A 41 -16.08 -18.00 -5.47
N ALA A 42 -15.08 -18.63 -6.09
CA ALA A 42 -15.21 -19.97 -6.66
C ALA A 42 -15.50 -21.04 -5.59
N GLU A 43 -15.03 -20.83 -4.36
CA GLU A 43 -15.33 -21.66 -3.18
C GLU A 43 -16.69 -21.31 -2.51
N GLY A 44 -17.45 -20.37 -3.06
CA GLY A 44 -18.72 -19.91 -2.49
C GLY A 44 -18.58 -19.05 -1.23
N ARG A 45 -17.38 -18.53 -0.94
CA ARG A 45 -17.09 -17.70 0.22
C ARG A 45 -17.45 -16.24 -0.06
N THR A 46 -18.73 -15.91 0.10
CA THR A 46 -19.30 -14.59 -0.27
C THR A 46 -19.69 -13.70 0.92
N ASP A 47 -19.58 -14.21 2.15
CA ASP A 47 -19.84 -13.43 3.37
C ASP A 47 -18.85 -12.25 3.53
N PRO A 48 -19.27 -11.08 4.06
CA PRO A 48 -18.40 -9.93 4.25
C PRO A 48 -17.07 -10.21 4.97
N ARG A 49 -17.00 -11.20 5.88
CA ARG A 49 -15.74 -11.56 6.57
C ARG A 49 -14.61 -11.88 5.59
N TYR A 50 -14.92 -12.44 4.43
CA TYR A 50 -13.91 -12.86 3.46
C TYR A 50 -13.24 -11.68 2.74
N HIS A 51 -13.80 -10.46 2.85
CA HIS A 51 -13.17 -9.25 2.33
C HIS A 51 -11.79 -9.02 2.95
N GLY A 52 -11.67 -9.18 4.26
CA GLY A 52 -10.39 -9.10 4.97
C GLY A 52 -9.49 -10.31 4.70
N ASP A 53 -10.07 -11.51 4.65
CA ASP A 53 -9.30 -12.75 4.46
C ASP A 53 -8.50 -12.78 3.15
N VAL A 54 -8.98 -12.14 2.08
CA VAL A 54 -8.30 -12.09 0.77
C VAL A 54 -7.32 -10.92 0.63
N ARG A 55 -7.30 -9.99 1.59
CA ARG A 55 -6.40 -8.83 1.64
C ARG A 55 -5.36 -9.05 2.72
N LYS A 56 -4.49 -10.03 2.48
CA LYS A 56 -3.47 -10.43 3.44
C LYS A 56 -2.54 -9.25 3.75
N VAL A 57 -2.16 -9.11 5.02
CA VAL A 57 -1.18 -8.14 5.54
C VAL A 57 0.08 -8.04 4.67
N ALA A 58 0.61 -9.19 4.23
CA ALA A 58 1.78 -9.25 3.35
C ALA A 58 1.62 -8.51 2.01
N LEU A 59 0.38 -8.35 1.51
CA LEU A 59 0.09 -7.63 0.27
C LEU A 59 0.07 -6.11 0.45
N GLU A 60 -0.23 -5.62 1.66
CA GLU A 60 -0.04 -4.21 2.03
C GLU A 60 1.46 -3.91 2.21
N ALA A 61 2.20 -4.80 2.88
CA ALA A 61 3.62 -4.68 3.11
C ALA A 61 4.44 -4.69 1.81
N GLU A 62 4.19 -5.65 0.91
CA GLU A 62 4.86 -5.72 -0.39
C GLU A 62 4.64 -4.44 -1.21
N ALA A 63 3.40 -3.98 -1.31
CA ALA A 63 3.07 -2.79 -2.08
C ALA A 63 3.68 -1.53 -1.46
N THR A 64 3.74 -1.46 -0.13
CA THR A 64 4.41 -0.38 0.61
C THR A 64 5.90 -0.37 0.32
N HIS A 65 6.58 -1.52 0.41
CA HIS A 65 7.99 -1.67 0.06
C HIS A 65 8.26 -1.23 -1.38
N ARG A 66 7.45 -1.72 -2.33
CA ARG A 66 7.57 -1.37 -3.75
C ARG A 66 7.40 0.12 -3.99
N ALA A 67 6.38 0.75 -3.39
CA ALA A 67 6.18 2.20 -3.47
C ALA A 67 7.37 3.00 -2.90
N VAL A 68 7.95 2.54 -1.79
CA VAL A 68 9.18 3.13 -1.21
C VAL A 68 10.34 3.07 -2.20
N GLN A 69 10.57 1.94 -2.86
CA GLN A 69 11.65 1.82 -3.83
C GLN A 69 11.44 2.74 -5.05
N LEU A 70 10.20 2.82 -5.56
CA LEU A 70 9.88 3.74 -6.66
C LEU A 70 10.09 5.21 -6.26
N ALA A 71 9.67 5.59 -5.05
CA ALA A 71 9.89 6.94 -4.52
C ALA A 71 11.39 7.26 -4.37
N ARG A 72 12.18 6.29 -3.90
CA ARG A 72 13.65 6.40 -3.82
C ARG A 72 14.28 6.62 -5.19
N VAL A 73 13.87 5.87 -6.21
CA VAL A 73 14.35 6.03 -7.59
C VAL A 73 13.94 7.39 -8.16
N ALA A 74 12.72 7.85 -7.89
CA ALA A 74 12.20 9.12 -8.36
C ALA A 74 12.78 10.35 -7.63
N GLY A 75 13.42 10.16 -6.47
CA GLY A 75 13.78 11.26 -5.57
C GLY A 75 12.56 12.03 -5.05
N SER A 76 11.43 11.35 -4.88
CA SER A 76 10.13 11.95 -4.53
C SER A 76 9.75 11.61 -3.08
N PRO A 77 9.12 12.53 -2.32
CA PRO A 77 8.50 12.18 -1.05
C PRO A 77 7.29 11.26 -1.25
N LEU A 78 7.07 10.36 -0.30
CA LEU A 78 5.97 9.40 -0.33
C LEU A 78 5.14 9.48 0.96
N TYR A 79 3.83 9.53 0.81
CA TYR A 79 2.87 9.43 1.92
C TYR A 79 1.98 8.21 1.72
N VAL A 80 2.12 7.18 2.55
CA VAL A 80 1.29 5.97 2.49
C VAL A 80 0.03 6.20 3.34
N VAL A 81 -1.14 6.20 2.70
CA VAL A 81 -2.42 6.46 3.39
C VAL A 81 -2.95 5.21 4.07
N HIS A 82 -3.79 5.40 5.09
CA HIS A 82 -4.60 4.38 5.78
C HIS A 82 -3.89 3.04 6.02
N VAL A 83 -2.64 3.10 6.49
CA VAL A 83 -1.81 1.95 6.86
C VAL A 83 -2.50 1.18 7.97
N SER A 84 -2.65 -0.14 7.76
CA SER A 84 -3.34 -1.05 8.67
C SER A 84 -2.48 -2.23 9.10
N ALA A 85 -1.44 -2.55 8.33
CA ALA A 85 -0.49 -3.65 8.59
C ALA A 85 0.73 -3.20 9.41
N ASP A 86 1.10 -3.99 10.42
CA ASP A 86 2.34 -3.82 11.17
C ASP A 86 3.59 -4.00 10.28
N GLU A 87 3.55 -4.96 9.36
CA GLU A 87 4.60 -5.17 8.35
C GLU A 87 4.78 -3.94 7.44
N ALA A 88 3.68 -3.28 7.03
CA ALA A 88 3.76 -2.04 6.24
C ALA A 88 4.31 -0.87 7.07
N VAL A 89 3.96 -0.79 8.36
CA VAL A 89 4.60 0.17 9.30
C VAL A 89 6.10 -0.06 9.39
N ALA A 90 6.56 -1.32 9.41
CA ALA A 90 7.98 -1.65 9.45
C ALA A 90 8.73 -1.17 8.19
N GLU A 91 8.14 -1.32 7.00
CA GLU A 91 8.69 -0.80 5.74
C GLU A 91 8.83 0.73 5.77
N ILE A 92 7.80 1.44 6.24
CA ILE A 92 7.82 2.90 6.39
C ILE A 92 8.88 3.33 7.41
N ALA A 93 8.96 2.65 8.56
CA ALA A 93 9.93 2.95 9.60
C ALA A 93 11.37 2.73 9.12
N ALA A 94 11.62 1.65 8.38
CA ALA A 94 12.94 1.36 7.80
C ALA A 94 13.34 2.41 6.75
N ALA A 95 12.42 2.82 5.88
CA ALA A 95 12.67 3.88 4.89
C ALA A 95 13.03 5.21 5.56
N ARG A 96 12.27 5.59 6.60
CA ARG A 96 12.53 6.80 7.41
C ARG A 96 13.86 6.73 8.14
N HIS A 97 14.20 5.58 8.73
CA HIS A 97 15.49 5.36 9.39
C HIS A 97 16.67 5.58 8.44
N ASN A 98 16.51 5.18 7.18
CA ASN A 98 17.49 5.40 6.11
C ASN A 98 17.48 6.83 5.51
N GLY A 99 16.76 7.77 6.14
CA GLY A 99 16.73 9.17 5.73
C GLY A 99 15.84 9.50 4.53
N LEU A 100 15.00 8.55 4.08
CA LEU A 100 14.05 8.82 3.00
C LEU A 100 12.84 9.62 3.53
N PRO A 101 12.31 10.59 2.75
CA PRO A 101 11.12 11.36 3.11
C PRO A 101 9.84 10.54 2.89
N VAL A 102 9.67 9.48 3.69
CA VAL A 102 8.52 8.58 3.67
C VAL A 102 7.67 8.81 4.92
N PHE A 103 6.36 8.89 4.75
CA PHE A 103 5.38 9.13 5.80
C PHE A 103 4.27 8.08 5.73
N GLY A 104 3.62 7.83 6.86
CA GLY A 104 2.48 6.94 6.96
C GLY A 104 1.35 7.61 7.73
N GLU A 105 0.12 7.35 7.29
CA GLU A 105 -1.11 7.70 7.98
C GLU A 105 -1.85 6.43 8.35
N THR A 106 -2.47 6.41 9.53
CA THR A 106 -3.43 5.37 9.89
C THR A 106 -4.76 6.02 10.25
N CYS A 107 -5.77 5.21 10.51
CA CYS A 107 -7.12 5.65 10.82
C CYS A 107 -7.60 5.04 12.15
N PRO A 108 -8.54 5.68 12.89
CA PRO A 108 -8.99 5.19 14.18
C PRO A 108 -9.46 3.73 14.18
N GLN A 109 -10.14 3.27 13.12
CA GLN A 109 -10.65 1.90 13.05
C GLN A 109 -9.54 0.84 13.14
N TYR A 110 -8.34 1.10 12.64
CA TYR A 110 -7.22 0.15 12.72
C TYR A 110 -6.55 0.14 14.10
N LEU A 111 -6.86 1.12 14.95
CA LEU A 111 -6.36 1.22 16.32
C LEU A 111 -7.37 0.74 17.37
N PHE A 112 -8.67 0.83 17.04
CA PHE A 112 -9.75 0.59 18.00
C PHE A 112 -10.68 -0.57 17.65
N LEU A 113 -10.64 -1.10 16.43
CA LEU A 113 -11.47 -2.24 16.00
C LEU A 113 -10.57 -3.41 15.57
N SER A 114 -11.08 -4.63 15.75
CA SER A 114 -10.47 -5.87 15.24
C SER A 114 -11.46 -6.62 14.36
N THR A 115 -10.95 -7.53 13.54
CA THR A 115 -11.72 -8.53 12.81
C THR A 115 -11.99 -9.80 13.62
N ASP A 116 -11.44 -9.89 14.83
CA ASP A 116 -11.66 -10.98 15.80
C ASP A 116 -13.02 -10.90 16.52
#